data_AF-A0A952RLI1-F1
#
_entry.id   AF-A0A952RLI1-F1
#
_cell.length_a   1.000
_cell.length_b   1.000
_cell.length_c   1.000
_cell.angle_alpha   90.00
_cell.angle_beta   90.00
_cell.angle_gamma   90.00
#
_symmetry.space_group_name_H-M   'P 1'
#
loop_
_entity.id
_entity.type
_entity.pdbx_description
1 polymer ?
#
loop_
_entity_poly.entity_id
_entity_poly.type
_entity_poly.pdbx_seq_one_letter_code
_entity_poly.pdbx_strand_id
1 'polypeptide(L)'
;MATEEDLEKASDSEGEESEEAAEEQADEKALARATESKEEKEEERPVTDDDAPIQLGYQRYVYGAYMAAALLASFLFAKIGHAAWYRLGQWKTELGEPQDEYLFPAAGLLGVLVAVYYWRKPDARKYADEVAEELSKVTWPSRKEVTNSTTVVVLTTLFATVFFALMDRFWSFVTDKIYTF
;
A
#
# COMPACT_ATOMS: atom_id res chain seq x y z
N MET A 1 -36.38 -65.33 -21.34
CA MET A 1 -36.94 -64.38 -22.33
C MET A 1 -36.80 -63.02 -21.69
N ALA A 2 -35.92 -62.16 -22.22
CA ALA A 2 -35.93 -60.75 -21.85
C ALA A 2 -37.09 -60.09 -22.60
N THR A 3 -37.88 -59.27 -21.91
CA THR A 3 -39.06 -58.59 -22.49
C THR A 3 -38.60 -57.35 -23.28
N GLU A 4 -39.38 -56.95 -24.29
CA GLU A 4 -39.05 -55.80 -25.17
C GLU A 4 -38.76 -54.50 -24.38
N GLU A 5 -39.37 -54.33 -23.19
CA GLU A 5 -39.10 -53.21 -22.27
C GLU A 5 -37.69 -53.20 -21.67
N ASP A 6 -37.01 -54.34 -21.52
CA ASP A 6 -35.65 -54.40 -20.97
C ASP A 6 -34.58 -54.02 -22.01
N LEU A 7 -34.90 -54.16 -23.30
CA LEU A 7 -34.01 -53.79 -24.41
C LEU A 7 -34.07 -52.29 -24.73
N GLU A 8 -35.25 -51.65 -24.65
CA GLU A 8 -35.38 -50.19 -24.80
C GLU A 8 -34.72 -49.44 -23.63
N LYS A 9 -34.85 -49.95 -22.40
CA LYS A 9 -34.23 -49.33 -21.23
C LYS A 9 -32.69 -49.35 -21.26
N ALA A 10 -32.11 -50.39 -21.87
CA ALA A 10 -30.67 -50.48 -22.06
C ALA A 10 -30.16 -49.53 -23.16
N SER A 11 -30.93 -49.34 -24.24
CA SER A 11 -30.55 -48.39 -25.30
C SER A 11 -30.68 -46.93 -24.87
N ASP A 12 -31.69 -46.59 -24.07
CA ASP A 12 -31.85 -45.23 -23.54
C ASP A 12 -30.73 -44.90 -22.54
N SER A 13 -30.31 -45.85 -21.68
CA SER A 13 -29.20 -45.61 -20.75
C SER A 13 -27.83 -45.48 -21.45
N GLU A 14 -27.59 -46.24 -22.53
CA GLU A 14 -26.37 -46.10 -23.33
C GLU A 14 -26.35 -44.79 -24.13
N GLY A 15 -27.52 -44.28 -24.53
CA GLY A 15 -27.69 -42.97 -25.16
C GLY A 15 -27.40 -41.82 -24.18
N GLU A 16 -27.95 -41.87 -22.97
CA GLU A 16 -27.72 -40.87 -21.93
C GLU A 16 -26.25 -40.82 -21.48
N GLU A 17 -25.59 -41.96 -21.26
CA GLU A 17 -24.17 -42.01 -20.90
C GLU A 17 -23.24 -41.47 -22.02
N SER A 18 -23.62 -41.65 -23.28
CA SER A 18 -22.84 -41.16 -24.42
C SER A 18 -23.06 -39.66 -24.70
N GLU A 19 -24.25 -39.13 -24.42
CA GLU A 19 -24.51 -37.68 -24.44
C GLU A 19 -23.81 -36.96 -23.27
N GLU A 20 -23.84 -37.53 -22.07
CA GLU A 20 -23.19 -36.95 -20.88
C GLU A 20 -21.66 -36.93 -21.04
N ALA A 21 -21.06 -38.00 -21.59
CA ALA A 21 -19.64 -38.04 -21.91
C ALA A 21 -19.23 -37.08 -23.04
N ALA A 22 -20.15 -36.78 -23.97
CA ALA A 22 -19.91 -35.80 -25.03
C ALA A 22 -20.00 -34.35 -24.52
N GLU A 23 -20.90 -34.06 -23.58
CA GLU A 23 -20.99 -32.77 -22.90
C GLU A 23 -19.76 -32.51 -22.01
N GLU A 24 -19.31 -33.47 -21.22
CA GLU A 24 -18.09 -33.32 -20.40
C GLU A 24 -16.85 -33.04 -21.25
N GLN A 25 -16.69 -33.76 -22.37
CA GLN A 25 -15.56 -33.51 -23.30
C GLN A 25 -15.66 -32.15 -24.00
N ALA A 26 -16.87 -31.65 -24.26
CA ALA A 26 -17.08 -30.33 -24.86
C ALA A 26 -16.73 -29.21 -23.87
N ASP A 27 -17.12 -29.37 -22.59
CA ASP A 27 -16.86 -28.38 -21.55
C ASP A 27 -15.36 -28.34 -21.17
N GLU A 28 -14.69 -29.49 -21.08
CA GLU A 28 -13.24 -29.58 -20.84
C GLU A 28 -12.44 -28.90 -21.96
N LYS A 29 -12.85 -29.10 -23.22
CA LYS A 29 -12.21 -28.47 -24.38
C LYS A 29 -12.48 -26.98 -24.46
N ALA A 30 -13.65 -26.52 -24.02
CA ALA A 30 -13.98 -25.11 -23.92
C ALA A 30 -13.16 -24.42 -22.81
N LEU A 31 -12.98 -25.08 -21.67
CA LEU A 31 -12.16 -24.61 -20.56
C LEU A 31 -10.67 -24.53 -20.95
N ALA A 32 -10.15 -25.55 -21.64
CA ALA A 32 -8.77 -25.56 -22.14
C ALA A 32 -8.52 -24.40 -23.11
N ARG A 33 -9.43 -24.17 -24.05
CA ARG A 33 -9.34 -23.07 -25.03
C ARG A 33 -9.46 -21.69 -24.37
N ALA A 34 -10.29 -21.56 -23.34
CA ALA A 34 -10.42 -20.32 -22.55
C ALA A 34 -9.15 -20.03 -21.73
N THR A 35 -8.45 -21.09 -21.31
CA THR A 35 -7.19 -21.00 -20.55
C THR A 35 -6.04 -20.60 -21.47
N GLU A 36 -5.90 -21.26 -22.63
CA GLU A 36 -4.88 -20.91 -23.65
C GLU A 36 -5.06 -19.48 -24.17
N SER A 37 -6.30 -19.06 -24.47
CA SER A 37 -6.57 -17.70 -24.95
C SER A 37 -6.39 -16.64 -23.86
N LYS A 38 -6.46 -17.02 -22.58
CA LYS A 38 -6.14 -16.13 -21.46
C LYS A 38 -4.63 -16.04 -21.23
N GLU A 39 -3.91 -17.14 -21.38
CA GLU A 39 -2.45 -17.20 -21.31
C GLU A 39 -1.81 -16.44 -22.48
N GLU A 40 -2.24 -16.68 -23.74
CA GLU A 40 -1.79 -15.90 -24.91
C GLU A 40 -2.06 -14.41 -24.74
N LYS A 41 -3.22 -14.02 -24.19
CA LYS A 41 -3.57 -12.61 -23.96
C LYS A 41 -2.82 -11.97 -22.77
N GLU A 42 -2.23 -12.78 -21.91
CA GLU A 42 -1.37 -12.35 -20.81
C GLU A 42 0.10 -12.27 -21.25
N GLU A 43 0.52 -13.12 -22.20
CA GLU A 43 1.86 -13.17 -22.78
C GLU A 43 2.05 -12.17 -23.95
N GLU A 44 1.03 -11.94 -24.78
CA GLU A 44 1.02 -10.94 -25.87
C GLU A 44 0.73 -9.51 -25.39
N ARG A 45 0.43 -9.27 -24.11
CA ARG A 45 0.38 -7.90 -23.61
C ARG A 45 1.77 -7.31 -23.84
N PRO A 46 1.94 -6.37 -24.80
CA PRO A 46 3.24 -5.75 -24.96
C PRO A 46 3.54 -5.13 -23.60
N VAL A 47 4.73 -5.40 -23.07
CA VAL A 47 5.33 -4.51 -22.08
C VAL A 47 5.43 -3.19 -22.82
N THR A 48 4.38 -2.38 -22.77
CA THR A 48 4.39 -1.00 -23.20
C THR A 48 5.35 -0.33 -22.24
N ASP A 49 6.62 -0.33 -22.63
CA ASP A 49 7.49 0.78 -22.42
C ASP A 49 6.69 1.99 -22.92
N ASP A 50 5.99 2.65 -22.00
CA ASP A 50 5.13 3.80 -22.29
C ASP A 50 6.03 4.92 -22.82
N ASP A 51 6.17 4.89 -24.15
CA ASP A 51 6.93 5.78 -25.00
C ASP A 51 6.54 7.26 -24.80
N ALA A 52 7.55 8.08 -24.47
CA ALA A 52 7.80 9.48 -24.87
C ALA A 52 8.42 10.31 -23.72
N PRO A 53 9.36 11.22 -24.03
CA PRO A 53 10.60 11.38 -23.29
C PRO A 53 10.36 11.77 -21.83
N ILE A 54 10.71 10.90 -20.89
CA ILE A 54 10.81 11.23 -19.46
C ILE A 54 12.08 12.09 -19.25
N GLN A 55 12.15 13.24 -19.90
CA GLN A 55 13.34 14.12 -19.87
C GLN A 55 13.54 14.80 -18.50
N LEU A 56 12.64 14.60 -17.53
CA LEU A 56 12.76 15.14 -16.17
C LEU A 56 12.97 14.08 -15.08
N GLY A 57 13.10 12.79 -15.43
CA GLY A 57 13.49 11.70 -14.50
C GLY A 57 13.01 11.88 -13.05
N TYR A 58 13.95 11.85 -12.10
CA TYR A 58 13.71 12.12 -10.69
C TYR A 58 13.63 13.63 -10.33
N GLN A 59 14.07 14.53 -11.22
CA GLN A 59 14.16 15.98 -10.96
C GLN A 59 12.80 16.62 -10.67
N ARG A 60 11.71 16.08 -11.23
CA ARG A 60 10.34 16.53 -10.90
C ARG A 60 10.02 16.42 -9.40
N TYR A 61 10.54 15.38 -8.75
CA TYR A 61 10.36 15.15 -7.32
C TYR A 61 11.23 16.08 -6.49
N VAL A 62 12.41 16.46 -6.99
CA VAL A 62 13.28 17.46 -6.34
C VAL A 62 12.59 18.82 -6.29
N TYR A 63 12.03 19.28 -7.41
CA TYR A 63 11.27 20.53 -7.45
C TYR A 63 10.02 20.48 -6.57
N GLY A 64 9.28 19.37 -6.59
CA GLY A 64 8.16 19.13 -5.69
C GLY A 64 8.57 19.16 -4.21
N ALA A 65 9.72 18.57 -3.86
CA ALA A 65 10.25 18.56 -2.50
C ALA A 65 10.61 19.96 -2.01
N TYR A 66 11.20 20.81 -2.85
CA TYR A 66 11.47 22.20 -2.48
C TYR A 66 10.19 23.02 -2.27
N MET A 67 9.15 22.82 -3.09
CA MET A 67 7.85 23.47 -2.86
C MET A 67 7.20 23.01 -1.55
N ALA A 68 7.21 21.69 -1.29
CA ALA A 68 6.70 21.14 -0.04
C ALA A 68 7.48 21.67 1.18
N ALA A 69 8.82 21.75 1.06
CA ALA A 69 9.67 22.32 2.09
C ALA A 69 9.38 23.81 2.33
N ALA A 70 9.08 24.59 1.28
CA ALA A 70 8.67 26.00 1.42
C ALA A 70 7.35 26.14 2.21
N LEU A 71 6.36 25.31 1.89
CA LEU A 71 5.07 25.28 2.59
C LEU A 71 5.24 24.86 4.06
N LEU A 72 6.02 23.82 4.31
CA LEU A 72 6.33 23.36 5.67
C LEU A 72 7.09 24.43 6.47
N ALA A 73 8.10 25.06 5.87
CA ALA A 73 8.86 26.14 6.51
C ALA A 73 7.94 27.31 6.86
N SER A 74 7.12 27.77 5.91
CA SER A 74 6.10 28.81 6.15
C SER A 74 5.17 28.44 7.31
N PHE A 75 4.63 27.22 7.31
CA PHE A 75 3.75 26.74 8.38
C PHE A 75 4.45 26.74 9.75
N LEU A 76 5.69 26.27 9.80
CA LEU A 76 6.49 26.27 11.03
C LEU A 76 6.78 27.68 11.51
N PHE A 77 7.17 28.60 10.63
CA PHE A 77 7.39 30.00 10.99
C PHE A 77 6.11 30.66 11.52
N ALA A 78 4.96 30.39 10.92
CA ALA A 78 3.68 30.90 11.41
C ALA A 78 3.36 30.37 12.81
N LYS A 79 3.54 29.07 13.04
CA LYS A 79 3.27 28.46 14.36
C LYS A 79 4.25 28.89 15.44
N ILE A 80 5.54 28.96 15.12
CA ILE A 80 6.56 29.44 16.05
C ILE A 80 6.34 30.92 16.34
N GLY A 81 6.04 31.74 15.32
CA GLY A 81 5.73 33.15 15.48
C GLY A 81 4.53 33.38 16.38
N HIS A 82 3.44 32.65 16.17
CA HIS A 82 2.24 32.75 16.99
C HIS A 82 2.52 32.28 18.43
N ALA A 83 3.20 31.14 18.59
CA ALA A 83 3.55 30.62 19.91
C ALA A 83 4.49 31.58 20.66
N ALA A 84 5.49 32.13 19.99
CA ALA A 84 6.42 33.11 20.57
C ALA A 84 5.68 34.39 20.98
N TRP A 85 4.81 34.93 20.13
CA TRP A 85 4.03 36.12 20.44
C TRP A 85 3.08 35.89 21.63
N TYR A 86 2.38 34.76 21.63
CA TYR A 86 1.52 34.36 22.74
C TYR A 86 2.32 34.24 24.05
N ARG A 87 3.48 33.56 24.02
CA ARG A 87 4.36 33.42 25.18
C ARG A 87 4.89 34.78 25.68
N LEU A 88 5.23 35.69 24.76
CA LEU A 88 5.76 37.01 25.11
C LEU A 88 4.67 37.95 25.64
N GLY A 89 3.45 37.87 25.10
CA GLY A 89 2.28 38.61 25.58
C GLY A 89 1.86 38.23 27.00
N GLN A 90 2.09 36.97 27.41
CA GLN A 90 1.92 36.53 28.80
C GLN A 90 2.94 37.18 29.75
N TRP A 91 4.15 37.52 29.27
CA TRP A 91 5.18 38.16 30.07
C TRP A 91 5.08 39.70 30.07
N LYS A 92 4.67 40.29 28.95
CA LYS A 92 4.50 41.74 28.80
C LYS A 92 3.14 42.05 28.16
N THR A 93 2.19 42.46 29.00
CA THR A 93 0.78 42.72 28.66
C THR A 93 0.58 43.85 27.65
N GLU A 94 1.59 44.70 27.43
CA GLU A 94 1.55 45.81 26.45
C GLU A 94 1.64 45.34 24.99
N LEU A 95 2.03 44.09 24.72
CA LEU A 95 2.19 43.55 23.36
C LEU A 95 0.86 43.21 22.67
N GLY A 96 -0.26 43.25 23.39
CA GLY A 96 -1.59 42.98 22.82
C GLY A 96 -1.77 41.54 22.32
N GLU A 97 -2.91 41.28 21.68
CA GLU A 97 -3.20 39.99 21.04
C GLU A 97 -2.36 39.81 19.77
N PRO A 98 -1.98 38.55 19.42
CA PRO A 98 -1.24 38.28 18.19
C PRO A 98 -2.02 38.76 16.96
N GLN A 99 -1.40 39.65 16.18
CA GLN A 99 -1.98 40.16 14.95
C GLN A 99 -1.72 39.17 13.81
N ASP A 100 -2.62 38.20 13.70
CA ASP A 100 -2.57 37.12 12.70
C ASP A 100 -2.52 37.64 11.25
N GLU A 101 -3.13 38.80 10.98
CA GLU A 101 -3.17 39.45 9.67
C GLU A 101 -1.77 39.69 9.07
N TYR A 102 -0.80 40.09 9.90
CA TYR A 102 0.57 40.35 9.44
C TYR A 102 1.48 39.14 9.61
N LEU A 103 1.19 38.29 10.60
CA LEU A 103 2.03 37.16 10.95
C LEU A 103 2.03 36.08 9.85
N PHE A 104 0.86 35.73 9.32
CA PHE A 104 0.74 34.72 8.26
C PHE A 104 1.44 35.11 6.94
N PRO A 105 1.24 36.31 6.37
CA PRO A 105 1.96 36.70 5.14
C PRO A 105 3.46 36.85 5.39
N ALA A 106 3.88 37.39 6.54
CA ALA A 106 5.30 37.47 6.88
C ALA A 106 5.96 36.08 6.98
N ALA A 107 5.30 35.13 7.63
CA ALA A 107 5.76 33.75 7.70
C ALA A 107 5.80 33.06 6.33
N GLY A 108 4.81 33.32 5.47
CA GLY A 108 4.79 32.87 4.08
C GLY A 108 5.99 33.37 3.29
N LEU A 109 6.25 34.67 3.33
CA LEU A 109 7.41 35.29 2.67
C LEU A 109 8.74 34.74 3.21
N LEU A 110 8.87 34.59 4.53
CA LEU A 110 10.06 34.00 5.14
C LEU A 110 10.26 32.54 4.70
N GLY A 111 9.20 31.74 4.65
CA GLY A 111 9.25 30.35 4.18
C GLY A 111 9.72 30.25 2.73
N VAL A 112 9.18 31.09 1.84
CA VAL A 112 9.61 31.16 0.44
C VAL A 112 11.07 31.63 0.33
N LEU A 113 11.48 32.65 1.10
CA LEU A 113 12.85 33.18 1.07
C LEU A 113 13.84 32.10 1.52
N VAL A 114 13.52 31.35 2.58
CA VAL A 114 14.34 30.22 3.05
C VAL A 114 14.43 29.13 1.98
N ALA A 115 13.31 28.77 1.35
CA ALA A 115 13.31 27.78 0.27
C ALA A 115 14.16 28.23 -0.93
N VAL A 116 14.03 29.50 -1.35
CA VAL A 116 14.85 30.08 -2.43
C VAL A 116 16.31 30.15 -2.03
N TYR A 117 16.64 30.48 -0.78
CA TYR A 117 18.01 30.52 -0.28
C TYR A 117 18.67 29.12 -0.38
N TYR A 118 17.98 28.09 0.11
CA TYR A 118 18.48 26.71 0.02
C TYR A 118 18.51 26.19 -1.40
N TRP A 119 17.53 26.54 -2.23
CA TRP A 119 17.58 26.26 -3.66
C TRP A 119 18.81 26.93 -4.27
N ARG A 120 19.14 28.18 -3.96
CA ARG A 120 20.31 28.84 -4.58
C ARG A 120 21.66 28.20 -4.22
N LYS A 121 21.76 27.41 -3.15
CA LYS A 121 23.00 26.71 -2.80
C LYS A 121 23.22 25.47 -3.67
N PRO A 122 24.37 25.37 -4.38
CA PRO A 122 24.66 24.24 -5.25
C PRO A 122 24.81 22.93 -4.47
N ASP A 123 25.41 22.96 -3.27
CA ASP A 123 25.60 21.77 -2.44
C ASP A 123 24.26 21.14 -2.02
N ALA A 124 23.30 21.99 -1.64
CA ALA A 124 21.97 21.55 -1.24
C ALA A 124 21.19 20.94 -2.40
N ARG A 125 21.30 21.53 -3.61
CA ARG A 125 20.67 20.98 -4.82
C ARG A 125 21.28 19.65 -5.20
N LYS A 126 22.62 19.56 -5.24
CA LYS A 126 23.33 18.33 -5.56
C LYS A 126 22.93 17.19 -4.61
N TYR A 127 22.86 17.47 -3.31
CA TYR A 127 22.40 16.48 -2.33
C TYR A 127 20.96 16.02 -2.57
N ALA A 128 20.04 16.95 -2.86
CA ALA A 128 18.66 16.61 -3.16
C ALA A 128 18.53 15.76 -4.44
N ASP A 129 19.34 16.06 -5.45
CA ASP A 129 19.41 15.28 -6.69
C ASP A 129 19.95 13.86 -6.44
N GLU A 130 21.03 13.71 -5.67
CA GLU A 130 21.59 12.40 -5.29
C GLU A 130 20.58 11.55 -4.51
N VAL A 131 19.88 12.15 -3.52
CA VAL A 131 18.84 11.44 -2.75
C VAL A 131 17.69 11.00 -3.66
N ALA A 132 17.24 11.86 -4.57
CA ALA A 132 16.17 11.52 -5.49
C ALA A 132 16.59 10.45 -6.51
N GLU A 133 17.86 10.43 -6.93
CA GLU A 133 18.43 9.37 -7.75
C GLU A 133 18.44 8.04 -7.00
N GLU A 134 18.93 8.01 -5.75
CA GLU A 134 18.94 6.80 -4.93
C GLU A 134 17.53 6.29 -4.62
N LEU A 135 16.58 7.19 -4.35
CA LEU A 135 15.17 6.82 -4.15
C LEU A 135 14.52 6.25 -5.41
N SER A 136 14.98 6.65 -6.60
CA SER A 136 14.48 6.09 -7.87
C SER A 136 14.91 4.63 -8.08
N LYS A 137 15.96 4.19 -7.40
CA LYS A 137 16.46 2.80 -7.42
C LYS A 137 15.71 1.90 -6.44
N VAL A 138 14.94 2.48 -5.50
CA VAL A 138 14.17 1.71 -4.51
C VAL A 138 12.93 1.12 -5.16
N THR A 139 12.87 -0.21 -5.20
CA THR A 139 11.68 -0.95 -5.62
C THR A 139 10.65 -0.95 -4.50
N TRP A 140 9.52 -0.27 -4.71
CA TRP A 140 8.41 -0.28 -3.76
C TRP A 140 7.56 -1.53 -3.92
N PRO A 141 7.17 -2.19 -2.81
CA PRO A 141 6.42 -3.44 -2.87
C PRO A 141 5.04 -3.20 -3.48
N SER A 142 4.58 -4.17 -4.26
CA SER A 142 3.23 -4.11 -4.83
C SER A 142 2.17 -4.24 -3.74
N ARG A 143 0.95 -3.73 -3.98
CA ARG A 143 -0.16 -3.88 -3.01
C ARG A 143 -0.39 -5.34 -2.60
N LYS A 144 -0.24 -6.28 -3.55
CA LYS A 144 -0.39 -7.72 -3.30
C LYS A 144 0.69 -8.24 -2.36
N GLU A 145 1.93 -7.80 -2.54
CA GLU A 145 3.06 -8.19 -1.69
C GLU A 145 2.88 -7.66 -0.26
N VAL A 146 2.49 -6.38 -0.12
CA VAL A 146 2.20 -5.78 1.20
C VAL A 146 1.09 -6.54 1.92
N THR A 147 -0.01 -6.86 1.21
CA THR A 147 -1.10 -7.64 1.80
C THR A 147 -0.63 -9.04 2.19
N ASN A 148 0.11 -9.74 1.33
CA ASN A 148 0.58 -11.09 1.63
C ASN A 148 1.51 -11.11 2.85
N SER A 149 2.49 -10.20 2.92
CA SER A 149 3.39 -10.07 4.07
C SER A 149 2.62 -9.74 5.35
N THR A 150 1.64 -8.84 5.28
CA THR A 150 0.82 -8.47 6.45
C THR A 150 -0.04 -9.66 6.90
N THR A 151 -0.63 -10.42 5.98
CA THR A 151 -1.42 -11.62 6.29
C THR A 151 -0.59 -12.64 7.05
N VAL A 152 0.66 -12.90 6.64
CA VAL A 152 1.55 -13.81 7.37
C VAL A 152 1.82 -13.31 8.79
N VAL A 153 2.09 -12.01 8.98
CA VAL A 153 2.32 -11.43 10.31
C VAL A 153 1.09 -11.56 11.21
N VAL A 154 -0.10 -11.30 10.68
CA VAL A 154 -1.36 -11.43 11.42
C VAL A 154 -1.59 -12.87 11.85
N LEU A 155 -1.40 -13.83 10.93
CA LEU A 155 -1.56 -15.25 11.22
C LEU A 155 -0.57 -15.73 12.28
N THR A 156 0.72 -15.43 12.11
CA THR A 156 1.77 -15.84 13.07
C THR A 156 1.53 -15.24 14.46
N THR A 157 1.09 -13.98 14.52
CA THR A 157 0.77 -13.33 15.80
C THR A 157 -0.45 -13.97 16.44
N LEU A 158 -1.50 -14.28 15.68
CA LEU A 158 -2.69 -14.98 16.18
C LEU A 158 -2.32 -16.37 16.73
N PHE A 159 -1.50 -17.14 16.01
CA PHE A 159 -1.01 -18.44 16.49
C PHE A 159 -0.21 -18.30 17.78
N ALA A 160 0.70 -17.33 17.87
CA ALA A 160 1.47 -17.06 19.08
C ALA A 160 0.57 -16.67 20.25
N THR A 161 -0.42 -15.81 20.04
CA THR A 161 -1.39 -15.41 21.07
C THR A 161 -2.18 -16.62 21.60
N VAL A 162 -2.68 -17.48 20.70
CA VAL A 162 -3.41 -18.70 21.10
C VAL A 162 -2.49 -19.65 21.87
N PHE A 163 -1.26 -19.87 21.39
CA PHE A 163 -0.29 -20.72 22.07
C PHE A 163 0.01 -20.23 23.49
N PHE A 164 0.29 -18.93 23.67
CA PHE A 164 0.54 -18.36 24.99
C PHE A 164 -0.69 -18.46 25.90
N ALA A 165 -1.88 -18.16 25.38
CA ALA A 165 -3.12 -18.29 26.16
C ALA A 165 -3.37 -19.73 26.65
N LEU A 166 -3.07 -20.73 25.82
CA LEU A 166 -3.16 -22.14 26.21
C LEU A 166 -2.10 -22.51 27.25
N MET A 167 -0.88 -22.01 27.10
CA MET A 167 0.20 -22.24 28.06
C MET A 167 -0.14 -21.63 29.42
N ASP A 168 -0.65 -20.40 29.46
CA ASP A 168 -1.10 -19.75 30.70
C ASP A 168 -2.22 -20.57 31.39
N ARG A 169 -3.17 -21.07 30.60
CA ARG A 169 -4.25 -21.94 31.09
C ARG A 169 -3.71 -23.27 31.63
N PHE A 170 -2.74 -23.86 30.96
CA PHE A 170 -2.08 -25.09 31.37
C PHE A 170 -1.36 -24.89 32.71
N TRP A 171 -0.59 -23.83 32.86
CA TRP A 171 0.10 -23.51 34.11
C TRP A 171 -0.87 -23.24 35.26
N SER A 172 -1.94 -22.48 35.02
CA SER A 172 -3.00 -22.28 36.02
C SER A 172 -3.58 -23.61 36.50
N PHE A 173 -3.90 -24.53 35.59
CA PHE A 173 -4.43 -25.85 35.95
C PHE A 173 -3.43 -26.70 36.76
N VAL A 174 -2.16 -26.72 36.35
CA VAL A 174 -1.09 -27.47 37.04
C VAL A 174 -0.88 -26.92 38.45
N THR A 175 -0.78 -25.60 38.58
CA THR A 175 -0.54 -24.91 39.84
C THR A 175 -1.72 -25.06 40.81
N ASP A 176 -2.96 -24.93 40.35
CA ASP A 176 -4.16 -25.14 41.16
C ASP A 176 -4.19 -26.58 41.73
N LYS A 177 -3.83 -27.56 40.91
CA LYS A 177 -3.79 -28.97 41.34
C LYS A 177 -2.73 -29.21 42.40
N ILE A 178 -1.55 -28.57 42.30
CA ILE A 178 -0.46 -28.71 43.27
C ILE A 178 -0.78 -28.06 44.61
N TYR A 179 -1.34 -26.84 44.62
CA TYR A 179 -1.65 -26.14 45.87
C TYR A 179 -2.93 -26.61 46.56
N THR A 180 -3.78 -27.37 45.86
CA THR A 180 -4.98 -27.98 46.43
C THR A 180 -4.70 -29.35 47.08
N PHE A 181 -3.56 -29.98 46.80
CA PHE A 181 -3.04 -31.14 47.56
C PHE A 181 -2.42 -30.70 48.89
#